data_AF-A0A3M9ZYJ1-F1
#
_entry.id   AF-A0A3M9ZYJ1-F1
#
_cell.length_a   1.000
_cell.length_b   1.000
_cell.length_c   1.000
_cell.angle_alpha   90.00
_cell.angle_beta   90.00
_cell.angle_gamma   90.00
#
_symmetry.space_group_name_H-M   'P 1'
#
loop_
_entity.id
_entity.type
_entity.pdbx_description
1 polymer ?
#
loop_
_entity_poly.entity_id
_entity_poly.type
_entity_poly.pdbx_seq_one_letter_code
_entity_poly.pdbx_strand_id
1 'polypeptide(L)'
;TNAGNLHAEEMRELQKTNVSIGMMLENISPRLAEEGMPHHLAASKRPEARTEALRTAGRLKIPVTTGVLIGIGETVAEIVDSLFAIKGLHDTYGNIQEIILQNFQPNSDTAMRNAPAADGDHFRRMVALARIIMPKANLQIPPNLSPDSYREFLSAGINDWGGISPLTPDHVNPGFAWPEISRVDGHCADAGYDLRCRFPVYPEFFCMTNNRLREKISEMEDGGLVREGYWR
;
A
#
# COMPACT_ATOMS: atom_id res chain seq x y z
N THR A 1 -8.14 3.05 7.18
CA THR A 1 -8.27 4.47 6.80
C THR A 1 -6.95 5.00 6.30
N ASN A 2 -6.96 5.75 5.20
CA ASN A 2 -5.81 6.54 4.75
C ASN A 2 -6.14 8.03 4.97
N ALA A 3 -5.47 8.67 5.92
CA ALA A 3 -5.80 10.04 6.36
C ALA A 3 -4.62 11.02 6.24
N GLY A 4 -3.53 10.61 5.56
CA GLY A 4 -2.35 11.45 5.40
C GLY A 4 -1.58 11.66 6.71
N ASN A 5 -0.96 12.84 6.85
CA ASN A 5 -0.04 13.15 7.93
C ASN A 5 -0.80 13.50 9.21
N LEU A 6 -1.11 12.49 10.01
CA LEU A 6 -1.78 12.66 11.30
C LEU A 6 -0.80 13.00 12.43
N HIS A 7 -1.28 13.75 13.40
CA HIS A 7 -0.63 13.94 14.69
C HIS A 7 -0.92 12.76 15.64
N ALA A 8 -0.15 12.68 16.73
CA ALA A 8 -0.25 11.58 17.68
C ALA A 8 -1.65 11.47 18.31
N GLU A 9 -2.28 12.59 18.64
CA GLU A 9 -3.62 12.65 19.22
C GLU A 9 -4.66 12.09 18.24
N GLU A 10 -4.60 12.48 16.97
CA GLU A 10 -5.51 12.00 15.92
C GLU A 10 -5.33 10.50 15.67
N MET A 11 -4.09 10.01 15.66
CA MET A 11 -3.81 8.58 15.54
C MET A 11 -4.37 7.78 16.73
N ARG A 12 -4.27 8.29 17.96
CA ARG A 12 -4.85 7.65 19.14
C ARG A 12 -6.38 7.59 19.07
N GLU A 13 -7.02 8.63 18.55
CA GLU A 13 -8.47 8.61 18.33
C GLU A 13 -8.85 7.55 17.31
N LEU A 14 -8.15 7.47 16.17
CA LEU A 14 -8.41 6.45 15.16
C LEU A 14 -8.16 5.02 15.68
N GLN A 15 -7.17 4.79 16.54
CA GLN A 15 -6.87 3.47 17.10
C GLN A 15 -8.05 2.86 17.89
N LYS A 16 -9.03 3.67 18.33
CA LYS A 16 -10.24 3.19 19.00
C LYS A 16 -11.20 2.47 18.05
N THR A 17 -11.15 2.81 16.76
CA THR A 17 -12.09 2.32 15.73
C THR A 17 -11.40 1.58 14.58
N ASN A 18 -10.09 1.76 14.43
CA ASN A 18 -9.32 1.24 13.31
C ASN A 18 -8.32 0.20 13.78
N VAL A 19 -8.23 -0.88 13.02
CA VAL A 19 -7.23 -1.95 13.22
C VAL A 19 -5.87 -1.60 12.60
N SER A 20 -5.86 -0.69 11.63
CA SER A 20 -4.68 -0.20 10.94
C SER A 20 -4.95 1.17 10.31
N ILE A 21 -3.88 1.86 9.92
CA ILE A 21 -3.93 3.09 9.13
C ILE A 21 -3.04 2.98 7.89
N GLY A 22 -3.36 3.76 6.86
CA GLY A 22 -2.58 3.88 5.64
C GLY A 22 -1.98 5.27 5.51
N MET A 23 -0.73 5.36 5.09
CA MET A 23 -0.10 6.60 4.64
C MET A 23 1.08 6.26 3.75
N MET A 24 0.99 6.59 2.46
CA MET A 24 2.10 6.41 1.54
C MET A 24 3.28 7.30 1.95
N LEU A 25 4.51 6.79 1.83
CA LEU A 25 5.71 7.62 1.85
C LEU A 25 5.86 8.32 0.49
N GLU A 26 5.53 7.61 -0.59
CA GLU A 26 5.71 7.97 -2.02
C GLU A 26 7.17 8.03 -2.42
N ASN A 27 7.96 8.91 -1.81
CA ASN A 27 9.40 9.00 -2.03
C ASN A 27 10.07 9.72 -0.84
N ILE A 28 11.30 9.36 -0.50
CA ILE A 28 12.09 10.02 0.55
C ILE A 28 12.86 11.24 0.04
N SER A 29 13.02 11.38 -1.28
CA SER A 29 13.76 12.47 -1.90
C SER A 29 13.01 13.80 -1.84
N PRO A 30 13.64 14.88 -1.36
CA PRO A 30 13.04 16.22 -1.39
C PRO A 30 12.93 16.78 -2.81
N ARG A 31 13.66 16.20 -3.79
CA ARG A 31 13.68 16.65 -5.18
C ARG A 31 12.29 16.69 -5.81
N LEU A 32 11.42 15.75 -5.46
CA LEU A 32 10.06 15.73 -6.00
C LEU A 32 9.19 16.92 -5.56
N ALA A 33 9.62 17.69 -4.56
CA ALA A 33 8.97 18.91 -4.10
C ALA A 33 9.57 20.19 -4.73
N GLU A 34 10.60 20.07 -5.59
CA GLU A 34 11.15 21.20 -6.33
C GLU A 34 10.16 21.76 -7.35
N GLU A 35 10.42 22.97 -7.84
CA GLU A 35 9.56 23.62 -8.82
C GLU A 35 9.35 22.77 -10.08
N GLY A 36 8.08 22.58 -10.45
CA GLY A 36 7.69 21.77 -11.61
C GLY A 36 7.63 20.26 -11.36
N MET A 37 8.05 19.79 -10.19
CA MET A 37 8.01 18.37 -9.83
C MET A 37 6.64 17.96 -9.23
N PRO A 38 6.29 16.66 -9.21
CA PRO A 38 4.96 16.16 -8.85
C PRO A 38 4.42 16.63 -7.49
N HIS A 39 5.30 16.86 -6.52
CA HIS A 39 4.94 17.23 -5.15
C HIS A 39 5.14 18.72 -4.85
N HIS A 40 5.50 19.56 -5.85
CA HIS A 40 5.79 20.98 -5.66
C HIS A 40 4.72 21.72 -4.86
N LEU A 41 3.45 21.52 -5.23
CA LEU A 41 2.29 22.18 -4.61
C LEU A 41 1.64 21.35 -3.49
N ALA A 42 2.26 20.24 -3.09
CA ALA A 42 1.69 19.27 -2.16
C ALA A 42 2.51 19.23 -0.86
N ALA A 43 2.35 20.24 -0.01
CA ALA A 43 3.10 20.36 1.24
C ALA A 43 2.96 19.13 2.17
N SER A 44 1.80 18.46 2.15
CA SER A 44 1.56 17.22 2.89
C SER A 44 2.35 16.01 2.35
N LYS A 45 2.92 16.09 1.15
CA LYS A 45 3.75 15.05 0.54
C LYS A 45 5.24 15.22 0.83
N ARG A 46 5.64 16.26 1.58
CA ARG A 46 7.03 16.47 1.97
C ARG A 46 7.56 15.23 2.73
N PRO A 47 8.72 14.67 2.31
CA PRO A 47 9.25 13.44 2.89
C PRO A 47 9.42 13.49 4.41
N GLU A 48 9.83 14.63 4.96
CA GLU A 48 10.08 14.79 6.40
C GLU A 48 8.80 14.66 7.21
N ALA A 49 7.71 15.30 6.76
CA ALA A 49 6.41 15.26 7.42
C ALA A 49 5.83 13.84 7.40
N ARG A 50 5.96 13.14 6.26
CA ARG A 50 5.51 11.76 6.11
C ARG A 50 6.32 10.79 6.95
N THR A 51 7.65 10.96 6.96
CA THR A 51 8.54 10.14 7.77
C THR A 51 8.26 10.32 9.25
N GLU A 52 8.00 11.54 9.72
CA GLU A 52 7.65 11.78 11.13
C GLU A 52 6.28 11.20 11.50
N ALA A 53 5.29 11.27 10.60
CA ALA A 53 4.01 10.60 10.82
C ALA A 53 4.19 9.06 10.88
N LEU A 54 5.02 8.45 10.03
CA LEU A 54 5.32 7.00 10.12
C LEU A 54 6.03 6.65 11.44
N ARG A 55 6.99 7.48 11.88
CA ARG A 55 7.64 7.31 13.19
C ARG A 55 6.65 7.42 14.34
N THR A 56 5.71 8.36 14.26
CA THR A 56 4.67 8.55 15.26
C THR A 56 3.77 7.32 15.34
N ALA A 57 3.32 6.78 14.21
CA ALA A 57 2.57 5.52 14.16
C ALA A 57 3.36 4.36 14.77
N GLY A 58 4.68 4.30 14.50
CA GLY A 58 5.60 3.32 15.10
C GLY A 58 5.70 3.43 16.63
N ARG A 59 5.88 4.64 17.16
CA ARG A 59 5.90 4.90 18.61
C ARG A 59 4.58 4.51 19.29
N LEU A 60 3.45 4.67 18.60
CA LEU A 60 2.12 4.28 19.06
C LEU A 60 1.78 2.80 18.82
N LYS A 61 2.67 2.03 18.16
CA LYS A 61 2.48 0.63 17.78
C LYS A 61 1.19 0.41 16.98
N ILE A 62 0.91 1.29 16.02
CA ILE A 62 -0.24 1.15 15.13
C ILE A 62 0.21 0.45 13.85
N PRO A 63 -0.41 -0.68 13.45
CA PRO A 63 -0.15 -1.29 12.15
C PRO A 63 -0.37 -0.28 11.01
N VAL A 64 0.65 -0.10 10.18
CA VAL A 64 0.63 0.89 9.10
C VAL A 64 0.90 0.23 7.76
N THR A 65 0.07 0.57 6.79
CA THR A 65 0.37 0.40 5.37
C THR A 65 1.07 1.65 4.86
N THR A 66 2.23 1.50 4.23
CA THR A 66 2.93 2.59 3.54
C THR A 66 3.40 2.11 2.18
N GLY A 67 4.23 2.89 1.48
CA GLY A 67 4.63 2.51 0.13
C GLY A 67 5.27 3.62 -0.66
N VAL A 68 5.60 3.29 -1.91
CA VAL A 68 6.23 4.17 -2.89
C VAL A 68 5.34 4.34 -4.12
N LEU A 69 5.44 5.49 -4.77
CA LEU A 69 4.79 5.77 -6.05
C LEU A 69 5.85 5.72 -7.15
N ILE A 70 5.55 5.02 -8.23
CA ILE A 70 6.51 4.70 -9.29
C ILE A 70 6.02 5.27 -10.62
N GLY A 71 6.92 5.90 -11.39
CA GLY A 71 6.63 6.54 -12.66
C GLY A 71 6.20 8.00 -12.55
N ILE A 72 6.54 8.68 -11.46
CA ILE A 72 6.26 10.12 -11.28
C ILE A 72 7.45 11.03 -11.62
N GLY A 73 8.59 10.46 -12.00
CA GLY A 73 9.83 11.20 -12.31
C GLY A 73 10.92 11.03 -11.27
N GLU A 74 10.76 10.06 -10.38
CA GLU A 74 11.79 9.53 -9.50
C GLU A 74 12.87 8.76 -10.26
N THR A 75 14.03 8.63 -9.64
CA THR A 75 15.12 7.75 -10.09
C THR A 75 15.06 6.42 -9.35
N VAL A 76 15.71 5.40 -9.90
CA VAL A 76 15.84 4.09 -9.23
C VAL A 76 16.51 4.23 -7.86
N ALA A 77 17.54 5.08 -7.74
CA ALA A 77 18.22 5.31 -6.46
C ALA A 77 17.25 5.86 -5.41
N GLU A 78 16.40 6.82 -5.76
CA GLU A 78 15.42 7.39 -4.83
C GLU A 78 14.34 6.38 -4.40
N ILE A 79 13.93 5.46 -5.27
CA ILE A 79 13.04 4.35 -4.91
C ILE A 79 13.74 3.43 -3.90
N VAL A 80 14.98 3.04 -4.19
CA VAL A 80 15.78 2.17 -3.32
C VAL A 80 16.00 2.81 -1.95
N ASP A 81 16.37 4.09 -1.90
CA ASP A 81 16.53 4.85 -0.66
C ASP A 81 15.21 4.91 0.12
N SER A 82 14.08 5.10 -0.57
CA SER A 82 12.75 5.10 0.05
C SER A 82 12.40 3.74 0.66
N LEU A 83 12.71 2.64 -0.04
CA LEU A 83 12.50 1.29 0.47
C LEU A 83 13.39 0.99 1.69
N PHE A 84 14.65 1.45 1.69
CA PHE A 84 15.51 1.34 2.87
C PHE A 84 15.04 2.21 4.04
N ALA A 85 14.47 3.38 3.78
CA ALA A 85 13.85 4.21 4.82
C ALA A 85 12.65 3.50 5.47
N ILE A 86 11.77 2.91 4.65
CA ILE A 86 10.63 2.08 5.11
C ILE A 86 11.15 0.89 5.92
N LYS A 87 12.17 0.19 5.40
CA LYS A 87 12.80 -0.94 6.10
C LYS A 87 13.33 -0.52 7.47
N GLY A 88 14.08 0.59 7.56
CA GLY A 88 14.63 1.07 8.83
C GLY A 88 13.55 1.44 9.85
N LEU A 89 12.43 2.02 9.41
CA LEU A 89 11.27 2.27 10.26
C LEU A 89 10.65 0.95 10.76
N HIS A 90 10.48 -0.04 9.88
CA HIS A 90 9.97 -1.35 10.26
C HIS A 90 10.92 -2.07 11.22
N ASP A 91 12.23 -2.07 10.96
CA ASP A 91 13.23 -2.70 11.82
C ASP A 91 13.26 -2.04 13.22
N THR A 92 12.94 -0.74 13.31
CA THR A 92 12.89 -0.01 14.59
C THR A 92 11.60 -0.26 15.38
N TYR A 93 10.44 -0.23 14.72
CA TYR A 93 9.13 -0.19 15.40
C TYR A 93 8.28 -1.45 15.19
N GLY A 94 8.59 -2.23 14.15
CA GLY A 94 7.94 -3.51 13.85
C GLY A 94 6.47 -3.39 13.43
N ASN A 95 5.98 -2.21 13.02
CA ASN A 95 4.55 -1.94 12.80
C ASN A 95 4.16 -1.71 11.33
N ILE A 96 5.11 -1.70 10.39
CA ILE A 96 4.79 -1.61 8.95
C ILE A 96 4.35 -2.99 8.47
N GLN A 97 3.07 -3.15 8.18
CA GLN A 97 2.48 -4.45 7.80
C GLN A 97 2.50 -4.72 6.30
N GLU A 98 2.56 -3.65 5.51
CA GLU A 98 2.38 -3.73 4.06
C GLU A 98 3.11 -2.58 3.39
N ILE A 99 3.68 -2.90 2.23
CA ILE A 99 4.34 -1.95 1.33
C ILE A 99 3.59 -1.99 0.01
N ILE A 100 2.88 -0.90 -0.28
CA ILE A 100 2.23 -0.69 -1.57
C ILE A 100 3.27 -0.16 -2.55
N LEU A 101 3.42 -0.84 -3.69
CA LEU A 101 4.05 -0.27 -4.87
C LEU A 101 2.93 0.15 -5.82
N GLN A 102 2.75 1.46 -5.97
CA GLN A 102 1.69 1.99 -6.82
C GLN A 102 2.31 2.58 -8.09
N ASN A 103 1.92 2.08 -9.25
CA ASN A 103 2.31 2.67 -10.52
C ASN A 103 1.47 3.92 -10.81
N PHE A 104 2.12 4.96 -11.32
CA PHE A 104 1.48 6.19 -11.74
C PHE A 104 0.63 5.94 -12.99
N GLN A 105 -0.60 6.45 -12.93
CA GLN A 105 -1.49 6.59 -14.06
C GLN A 105 -1.92 8.06 -14.14
N PRO A 106 -1.84 8.70 -15.33
CA PRO A 106 -2.27 10.08 -15.49
C PRO A 106 -3.73 10.28 -15.10
N ASN A 107 -4.04 11.45 -14.58
CA ASN A 107 -5.40 11.85 -14.25
C ASN A 107 -5.66 13.25 -14.84
N SER A 108 -6.80 13.40 -15.54
CA SER A 108 -7.21 14.63 -16.22
C SER A 108 -7.21 15.86 -15.33
N ASP A 109 -7.48 15.67 -14.04
CA ASP A 109 -7.69 16.75 -13.08
C ASP A 109 -6.39 17.18 -12.38
N THR A 110 -5.24 16.74 -12.89
CA THR A 110 -3.93 17.00 -12.29
C THR A 110 -3.00 17.75 -13.24
N ALA A 111 -1.96 18.38 -12.67
CA ALA A 111 -0.89 18.99 -13.46
C ALA A 111 -0.15 17.94 -14.33
N MET A 112 -0.16 16.67 -13.91
CA MET A 112 0.48 15.56 -14.61
C MET A 112 -0.44 14.84 -15.61
N ARG A 113 -1.58 15.43 -16.02
CA ARG A 113 -2.52 14.81 -16.98
C ARG A 113 -1.88 14.36 -18.31
N ASN A 114 -0.81 15.02 -18.74
CA ASN A 114 -0.10 14.73 -19.99
C ASN A 114 1.23 13.98 -19.76
N ALA A 115 1.56 13.64 -18.51
CA ALA A 115 2.72 12.81 -18.23
C ALA A 115 2.47 11.37 -18.75
N PRO A 116 3.51 10.63 -19.15
CA PRO A 116 3.34 9.22 -19.47
C PRO A 116 2.93 8.43 -18.22
N ALA A 117 2.14 7.38 -18.41
CA ALA A 117 1.96 6.37 -17.38
C ALA A 117 3.30 5.69 -17.04
N ALA A 118 3.39 5.08 -15.86
CA ALA A 118 4.57 4.33 -15.48
C ALA A 118 4.86 3.21 -16.48
N ASP A 119 6.13 3.08 -16.89
CA ASP A 119 6.57 1.98 -17.74
C ASP A 119 6.43 0.63 -17.02
N GLY A 120 5.81 -0.35 -17.69
CA GLY A 120 5.50 -1.64 -17.09
C GLY A 120 6.73 -2.47 -16.73
N ASP A 121 7.78 -2.43 -17.56
CA ASP A 121 9.05 -3.13 -17.29
C ASP A 121 9.81 -2.48 -16.14
N HIS A 122 9.81 -1.16 -16.07
CA HIS A 122 10.35 -0.42 -14.94
C HIS A 122 9.62 -0.77 -13.64
N PHE A 123 8.28 -0.72 -13.65
CA PHE A 123 7.47 -1.03 -12.48
C PHE A 123 7.70 -2.47 -11.97
N ARG A 124 7.69 -3.47 -12.87
CA ARG A 124 8.03 -4.87 -12.51
C ARG A 124 9.41 -5.00 -11.88
N ARG A 125 10.42 -4.30 -12.43
CA ARG A 125 11.77 -4.29 -11.85
C ARG A 125 11.78 -3.71 -10.44
N MET A 126 11.02 -2.65 -10.19
CA MET A 126 10.93 -2.05 -8.85
C MET A 126 10.21 -2.95 -7.84
N VAL A 127 9.17 -3.68 -8.27
CA VAL A 127 8.50 -4.71 -7.44
C VAL A 127 9.48 -5.81 -7.04
N ALA A 128 10.24 -6.35 -8.00
CA ALA A 128 11.24 -7.37 -7.72
C ALA A 128 12.33 -6.87 -6.76
N LEU A 129 12.80 -5.62 -6.92
CA LEU A 129 13.76 -5.01 -6.00
C LEU A 129 13.19 -4.86 -4.59
N ALA A 130 11.93 -4.44 -4.43
CA ALA A 130 11.30 -4.35 -3.12
C ALA A 130 11.22 -5.71 -2.43
N ARG A 131 10.90 -6.79 -3.16
CA ARG A 131 10.93 -8.16 -2.62
C ARG A 131 12.34 -8.56 -2.17
N ILE A 132 13.38 -8.20 -2.90
CA ILE A 132 14.77 -8.51 -2.51
C ILE A 132 15.17 -7.73 -1.25
N ILE A 133 14.84 -6.44 -1.15
CA ILE A 133 15.22 -5.58 -0.01
C ILE A 133 14.44 -5.97 1.26
N MET A 134 13.16 -6.34 1.11
CA MET A 134 12.25 -6.69 2.20
C MET A 134 11.57 -8.05 1.96
N PRO A 135 12.31 -9.16 2.06
CA PRO A 135 11.86 -10.49 1.64
C PRO A 135 10.64 -11.03 2.39
N LYS A 136 10.41 -10.54 3.61
CA LYS A 136 9.28 -10.96 4.47
C LYS A 136 8.11 -9.97 4.46
N ALA A 137 8.22 -8.84 3.78
CA ALA A 137 7.14 -7.84 3.78
C ALA A 137 5.96 -8.33 2.94
N ASN A 138 4.75 -7.92 3.33
CA ASN A 138 3.61 -8.01 2.42
C ASN A 138 3.74 -6.92 1.37
N LEU A 139 3.84 -7.32 0.11
CA LEU A 139 3.98 -6.42 -1.03
C LEU A 139 2.67 -6.39 -1.78
N GLN A 140 2.11 -5.20 -1.86
CA GLN A 140 0.84 -4.93 -2.50
C GLN A 140 1.04 -4.16 -3.79
N ILE A 141 0.31 -4.53 -4.84
CA ILE A 141 0.07 -3.64 -5.99
C ILE A 141 -1.43 -3.55 -6.29
N PRO A 142 -1.92 -2.40 -6.76
CA PRO A 142 -3.32 -2.26 -7.14
C PRO A 142 -3.59 -2.94 -8.51
N PRO A 143 -4.45 -3.96 -8.60
CA PRO A 143 -4.64 -4.77 -9.81
C PRO A 143 -5.30 -3.98 -10.95
N ASN A 144 -6.12 -2.99 -10.63
CA ASN A 144 -6.80 -2.15 -11.62
C ASN A 144 -5.84 -1.28 -12.45
N LEU A 145 -4.65 -0.96 -11.91
CA LEU A 145 -3.66 -0.14 -12.63
C LEU A 145 -2.75 -0.95 -13.54
N SER A 146 -2.85 -2.29 -13.52
CA SER A 146 -2.08 -3.23 -14.34
C SER A 146 -2.91 -4.47 -14.72
N PRO A 147 -4.03 -4.32 -15.47
CA PRO A 147 -5.04 -5.36 -15.65
C PRO A 147 -4.62 -6.59 -16.49
N ASP A 148 -3.43 -6.55 -17.10
CA ASP A 148 -2.96 -7.59 -18.02
C ASP A 148 -1.61 -8.21 -17.56
N SER A 149 -1.20 -8.01 -16.31
CA SER A 149 0.13 -8.44 -15.83
C SER A 149 0.11 -9.23 -14.52
N TYR A 150 -1.01 -9.92 -14.23
CA TYR A 150 -1.21 -10.62 -12.96
C TYR A 150 -0.10 -11.66 -12.68
N ARG A 151 0.19 -12.50 -13.67
CA ARG A 151 1.18 -13.58 -13.54
C ARG A 151 2.59 -13.03 -13.33
N GLU A 152 2.93 -11.96 -14.03
CA GLU A 152 4.22 -11.31 -13.97
C GLU A 152 4.48 -10.73 -12.58
N PHE A 153 3.49 -10.10 -11.96
CA PHE A 153 3.66 -9.53 -10.62
C PHE A 153 3.66 -10.59 -9.52
N LEU A 154 2.85 -11.64 -9.63
CA LEU A 154 2.96 -12.80 -8.73
C LEU A 154 4.36 -13.42 -8.81
N SER A 155 4.90 -13.55 -10.02
CA SER A 155 6.26 -14.07 -10.24
C SER A 155 7.35 -13.10 -9.74
N ALA A 156 7.10 -11.78 -9.76
CA ALA A 156 7.98 -10.76 -9.18
C ALA A 156 7.95 -10.75 -7.64
N GLY A 157 6.98 -11.46 -7.04
CA GLY A 157 6.91 -11.70 -5.61
C GLY A 157 5.96 -10.77 -4.86
N ILE A 158 4.93 -10.20 -5.50
CA ILE A 158 3.81 -9.66 -4.70
C ILE A 158 3.11 -10.80 -3.96
N ASN A 159 2.41 -10.47 -2.90
CA ASN A 159 1.54 -11.42 -2.21
C ASN A 159 0.20 -10.80 -1.80
N ASP A 160 -0.10 -9.59 -2.28
CA ASP A 160 -1.33 -8.88 -1.99
C ASP A 160 -1.76 -8.01 -3.19
N TRP A 161 -3.06 -8.02 -3.50
CA TRP A 161 -3.66 -7.18 -4.56
C TRP A 161 -4.30 -5.90 -3.99
N GLY A 162 -4.31 -5.74 -2.67
CA GLY A 162 -4.92 -4.60 -2.00
C GLY A 162 -6.43 -4.65 -1.98
N GLY A 163 -7.03 -3.48 -1.76
CA GLY A 163 -8.48 -3.34 -1.67
C GLY A 163 -9.15 -3.53 -3.02
N ILE A 164 -9.81 -4.67 -3.23
CA ILE A 164 -10.77 -4.87 -4.31
C ILE A 164 -12.16 -4.66 -3.70
N SER A 165 -12.91 -3.67 -4.20
CA SER A 165 -14.26 -3.40 -3.71
C SER A 165 -15.29 -3.62 -4.81
N PRO A 166 -16.19 -4.61 -4.67
CA PRO A 166 -17.32 -4.79 -5.57
C PRO A 166 -18.54 -3.92 -5.18
N LEU A 167 -18.52 -3.28 -4.00
CA LEU A 167 -19.70 -2.63 -3.41
C LEU A 167 -19.59 -1.10 -3.33
N THR A 168 -18.38 -0.58 -3.13
CA THR A 168 -18.17 0.86 -2.98
C THR A 168 -17.54 1.46 -4.22
N PRO A 169 -17.93 2.69 -4.63
CA PRO A 169 -17.30 3.42 -5.74
C PRO A 169 -15.95 4.02 -5.32
N ASP A 170 -15.16 3.28 -4.54
CA ASP A 170 -13.80 3.67 -4.16
C ASP A 170 -12.86 3.39 -5.34
N HIS A 171 -11.81 4.18 -5.49
CA HIS A 171 -10.85 4.03 -6.58
C HIS A 171 -9.50 4.66 -6.23
N VAL A 172 -8.41 3.98 -6.62
CA VAL A 172 -7.07 4.58 -6.56
C VAL A 172 -6.92 5.68 -7.62
N ASN A 173 -7.49 5.45 -8.80
CA ASN A 173 -7.59 6.42 -9.89
C ASN A 173 -9.00 6.31 -10.48
N PRO A 174 -9.77 7.42 -10.59
CA PRO A 174 -11.15 7.38 -11.09
C PRO A 174 -11.29 6.79 -12.50
N GLY A 175 -10.24 6.85 -13.33
CA GLY A 175 -10.22 6.27 -14.67
C GLY A 175 -10.08 4.75 -14.71
N PHE A 176 -9.83 4.09 -13.56
CA PHE A 176 -9.53 2.66 -13.48
C PHE A 176 -10.40 1.98 -12.43
N ALA A 177 -11.51 1.37 -12.88
CA ALA A 177 -12.41 0.62 -12.02
C ALA A 177 -11.73 -0.63 -11.43
N TRP A 178 -12.17 -1.05 -10.24
CA TRP A 178 -11.74 -2.31 -9.66
C TRP A 178 -12.12 -3.49 -10.56
N PRO A 179 -11.25 -4.51 -10.69
CA PRO A 179 -11.63 -5.75 -11.35
C PRO A 179 -12.64 -6.52 -10.49
N GLU A 180 -13.44 -7.37 -11.15
CA GLU A 180 -14.26 -8.34 -10.43
C GLU A 180 -13.39 -9.33 -9.66
N ILE A 181 -13.85 -9.75 -8.47
CA ILE A 181 -13.14 -10.72 -7.63
C ILE A 181 -12.89 -12.03 -8.40
N SER A 182 -13.89 -12.50 -9.15
CA SER A 182 -13.81 -13.69 -10.01
C SER A 182 -12.67 -13.63 -11.03
N ARG A 183 -12.41 -12.45 -11.61
CA ARG A 183 -11.32 -12.24 -12.56
C ARG A 183 -9.96 -12.37 -11.88
N VAL A 184 -9.80 -11.74 -10.72
CA VAL A 184 -8.55 -11.82 -9.94
C VAL A 184 -8.31 -13.26 -9.47
N ASP A 185 -9.36 -13.94 -9.02
CA ASP A 185 -9.33 -15.33 -8.59
C ASP A 185 -8.85 -16.27 -9.71
N GLY A 186 -9.41 -16.13 -10.92
CA GLY A 186 -9.00 -16.90 -12.09
C GLY A 186 -7.52 -16.70 -12.44
N HIS A 187 -7.04 -15.45 -12.45
CA HIS A 187 -5.63 -15.17 -12.72
C HIS A 187 -4.68 -15.70 -11.63
N CYS A 188 -5.10 -15.68 -10.35
CA CYS A 188 -4.35 -16.32 -9.27
C CYS A 188 -4.28 -17.84 -9.46
N ALA A 189 -5.41 -18.48 -9.75
CA ALA A 189 -5.50 -19.92 -9.94
C ALA A 189 -4.65 -20.39 -11.14
N ASP A 190 -4.69 -19.66 -12.27
CA ASP A 190 -3.86 -19.92 -13.45
C ASP A 190 -2.35 -19.83 -13.14
N ALA A 191 -1.98 -19.02 -12.14
CA ALA A 191 -0.61 -18.89 -11.66
C ALA A 191 -0.26 -19.86 -10.51
N GLY A 192 -1.19 -20.72 -10.09
CA GLY A 192 -0.99 -21.71 -9.02
C GLY A 192 -1.15 -21.15 -7.60
N TYR A 193 -1.90 -20.06 -7.43
CA TYR A 193 -2.17 -19.43 -6.14
C TYR A 193 -3.67 -19.41 -5.81
N ASP A 194 -3.99 -19.50 -4.53
CA ASP A 194 -5.36 -19.34 -4.03
C ASP A 194 -5.61 -17.89 -3.60
N LEU A 195 -6.66 -17.25 -4.15
CA LEU A 195 -7.07 -15.93 -3.70
C LEU A 195 -7.82 -16.04 -2.36
N ARG A 196 -7.34 -15.30 -1.36
CA ARG A 196 -7.93 -15.25 -0.02
C ARG A 196 -8.18 -13.80 0.39
N CYS A 197 -9.29 -13.55 1.08
CA CYS A 197 -9.55 -12.26 1.69
C CYS A 197 -8.94 -12.18 3.09
N ARG A 198 -8.21 -11.10 3.36
CA ARG A 198 -7.66 -10.77 4.67
C ARG A 198 -8.40 -9.59 5.30
N PHE A 199 -8.21 -9.41 6.59
CA PHE A 199 -8.63 -8.19 7.28
C PHE A 199 -7.74 -6.99 6.87
N PRO A 200 -8.17 -5.74 7.16
CA PRO A 200 -7.33 -4.55 6.97
C PRO A 200 -6.05 -4.53 7.81
N VAL A 201 -5.95 -5.43 8.78
CA VAL A 201 -4.74 -5.72 9.54
C VAL A 201 -4.30 -7.15 9.24
N TYR A 202 -3.01 -7.39 9.06
CA TYR A 202 -2.47 -8.72 8.80
C TYR A 202 -2.40 -9.56 10.11
N PRO A 203 -2.52 -10.91 10.04
CA PRO A 203 -2.56 -11.79 11.22
C PRO A 203 -1.40 -11.57 12.19
N GLU A 204 -0.19 -11.40 11.66
CA GLU A 204 1.02 -11.18 12.45
C GLU A 204 1.02 -9.85 13.23
N PHE A 205 0.09 -8.94 12.92
CA PHE A 205 -0.09 -7.65 13.61
C PHE A 205 -1.36 -7.59 14.48
N PHE A 206 -2.14 -8.67 14.60
CA PHE A 206 -3.34 -8.68 15.45
C PHE A 206 -3.05 -8.31 16.91
N CYS A 207 -1.84 -8.61 17.41
CA CYS A 207 -1.40 -8.26 18.76
C CYS A 207 -1.35 -6.74 19.01
N MET A 208 -1.22 -5.94 17.95
CA MET A 208 -1.20 -4.47 18.02
C MET A 208 -2.59 -3.83 17.94
N THR A 209 -3.64 -4.65 17.76
CA THR A 209 -5.03 -4.18 17.77
C THR A 209 -5.62 -4.25 19.17
N ASN A 210 -6.52 -3.30 19.48
CA ASN A 210 -7.22 -3.28 20.76
C ASN A 210 -8.19 -4.47 20.89
N ASN A 211 -8.47 -4.89 22.12
CA ASN A 211 -9.27 -6.09 22.41
C ASN A 211 -10.66 -6.05 21.76
N ARG A 212 -11.35 -4.90 21.81
CA ARG A 212 -12.69 -4.76 21.24
C ARG A 212 -12.70 -5.02 19.73
N LEU A 213 -11.70 -4.54 19.01
CA LEU A 213 -11.60 -4.80 17.56
C LEU A 213 -11.16 -6.23 17.27
N ARG A 214 -10.30 -6.82 18.11
CA ARG A 214 -9.89 -8.21 17.99
C ARG A 214 -11.04 -9.19 18.20
N GLU A 215 -11.92 -8.91 19.15
CA GLU A 215 -13.18 -9.66 19.35
C GLU A 215 -14.02 -9.66 18.07
N LYS A 216 -14.23 -8.48 17.47
CA LYS A 216 -14.94 -8.37 16.19
C LYS A 216 -14.28 -9.13 15.05
N ILE A 217 -12.94 -9.12 14.96
CA ILE A 217 -12.21 -9.92 13.97
C ILE A 217 -12.51 -11.41 14.18
N SER A 218 -12.44 -11.89 15.42
CA SER A 218 -12.64 -13.32 15.74
C SER A 218 -14.02 -13.86 15.35
N GLU A 219 -15.05 -12.99 15.31
CA GLU A 219 -16.39 -13.34 14.85
C GLU A 219 -16.47 -13.70 13.35
N MET A 220 -15.48 -13.29 12.55
CA MET A 220 -15.46 -13.47 11.08
C MET A 220 -14.21 -14.22 10.58
N GLU A 221 -13.28 -14.52 11.49
CA GLU A 221 -11.96 -15.05 11.16
C GLU A 221 -11.95 -16.58 11.01
N ASP A 222 -11.05 -17.06 10.16
CA ASP A 222 -10.63 -18.45 10.01
C ASP A 222 -9.16 -18.49 9.53
N GLY A 223 -8.25 -18.93 10.40
CA GLY A 223 -6.81 -19.05 10.10
C GLY A 223 -6.10 -17.70 9.90
N GLY A 224 -6.56 -16.64 10.57
CA GLY A 224 -6.11 -15.25 10.43
C GLY A 224 -6.77 -14.48 9.28
N LEU A 225 -7.55 -15.16 8.45
CA LEU A 225 -8.17 -14.62 7.24
C LEU A 225 -9.68 -14.48 7.41
N VAL A 226 -10.32 -13.78 6.48
CA VAL A 226 -11.78 -13.62 6.48
C VAL A 226 -12.41 -14.92 5.97
N ARG A 227 -13.38 -15.46 6.72
CA ARG A 227 -14.17 -16.62 6.30
C ARG A 227 -14.82 -16.38 4.93
N GLU A 228 -14.80 -17.38 4.06
CA GLU A 228 -15.23 -17.25 2.66
C GLU A 228 -16.66 -16.72 2.51
N GLY A 229 -17.60 -17.15 3.36
CA GLY A 229 -18.99 -16.70 3.32
C GLY A 229 -19.24 -15.21 3.61
N TYR A 230 -18.20 -14.44 3.96
CA TYR A 230 -18.30 -12.98 4.13
C TYR A 230 -17.87 -12.17 2.89
N TRP A 231 -17.24 -12.80 1.89
CA TRP A 231 -16.66 -12.08 0.75
C TRP A 231 -16.78 -12.78 -0.60
N ARG A 232 -17.19 -14.06 -0.64
CA ARG A 232 -17.57 -14.79 -1.85
C ARG A 232 -19.07 -14.98 -1.94
#